data_AF-A0A3A9FHH9-F1
#
_entry.id   AF-A0A3A9FHH9-F1
#
_cell.length_a   1.000
_cell.length_b   1.000
_cell.length_c   1.000
_cell.angle_alpha   90.00
_cell.angle_beta   90.00
_cell.angle_gamma   90.00
#
_symmetry.space_group_name_H-M   'P 1'
#
loop_
_entity.id
_entity.type
_entity.pdbx_description
1 polymer ?
#
loop_
_entity_poly.entity_id
_entity_poly.type
_entity_poly.pdbx_seq_one_letter_code
_entity_poly.pdbx_strand_id
1 'polypeptide(L)'
;MVAIAAVVMVLLLSLLVQSQNLSAQNEKYEARKAELEQQKRDEELRAEEITKLKDYVNSPEYIEMVARDKLGLVYSDEILFVAEG
;
A
#
# COMPACT_ATOMS: atom_id res chain seq x y z
N MET A 1 18.67 19.08 -55.55
CA MET A 1 18.67 19.76 -54.22
C MET A 1 17.27 19.84 -53.62
N VAL A 2 16.25 20.34 -54.33
CA VAL A 2 14.87 20.49 -53.80
C VAL A 2 14.24 19.18 -53.29
N ALA A 3 14.38 18.08 -54.03
CA ALA A 3 13.83 16.77 -53.62
C ALA A 3 14.45 16.23 -52.32
N ILE A 4 15.76 16.40 -52.14
CA ILE A 4 16.45 15.99 -50.91
C ILE A 4 15.98 16.84 -49.72
N ALA A 5 15.85 18.15 -49.92
CA ALA A 5 15.33 19.05 -48.89
C ALA A 5 13.89 18.70 -48.47
N ALA A 6 13.04 18.32 -49.42
CA ALA A 6 11.66 17.88 -49.12
C ALA A 6 11.63 16.60 -48.29
N VAL A 7 12.46 15.59 -48.62
CA VAL A 7 12.54 14.34 -47.84
C VAL A 7 13.04 14.61 -46.42
N VAL A 8 14.07 15.44 -46.26
CA VAL A 8 14.59 15.83 -44.94
C VAL A 8 13.51 16.56 -44.13
N MET A 9 12.72 17.44 -44.75
CA MET A 9 11.64 18.15 -44.08
C MET A 9 10.55 17.20 -43.58
N VAL A 10 10.14 16.20 -44.38
CA VAL A 10 9.16 15.19 -43.96
C VAL A 10 9.68 14.35 -42.79
N LEU A 11 10.97 13.98 -42.80
CA LEU A 11 11.59 13.26 -41.68
C LEU A 11 11.64 14.10 -40.40
N LEU A 12 11.95 15.40 -40.50
CA LEU A 12 11.97 16.29 -39.34
C LEU A 12 10.57 16.46 -38.74
N LEU A 13 9.54 16.64 -39.56
CA LEU A 13 8.16 16.75 -39.09
C LEU A 13 7.68 15.47 -38.40
N SER A 14 8.01 14.29 -38.94
CA SER A 14 7.63 13.01 -38.33
C SER A 14 8.35 12.75 -37.00
N LEU A 15 9.61 13.18 -36.86
CA LEU A 15 10.37 13.11 -35.61
C LEU A 15 9.77 14.02 -34.53
N LEU A 16 9.33 15.23 -34.88
CA LEU A 16 8.69 16.15 -33.94
C LEU A 16 7.38 15.59 -33.38
N VAL A 17 6.53 15.00 -34.23
CA VAL A 17 5.27 14.36 -33.78
C VAL A 17 5.54 13.18 -32.85
N GLN A 18 6.53 12.34 -33.17
CA GLN A 18 6.90 11.20 -32.34
C GLN A 18 7.49 11.65 -30.99
N SER A 19 8.29 12.71 -30.98
CA SER A 19 8.88 13.26 -29.77
C SER A 19 7.82 13.78 -28.79
N GLN A 20 6.80 14.48 -29.30
CA GLN A 20 5.67 14.94 -28.48
C GLN A 20 4.88 13.77 -27.87
N ASN A 21 4.61 12.72 -28.67
CA ASN A 21 3.92 11.53 -28.18
C ASN A 21 4.75 10.78 -27.13
N LEU A 22 6.06 10.71 -27.31
CA LEU A 22 6.96 10.05 -26.38
C LEU A 22 7.03 10.80 -25.03
N SER A 23 7.04 12.13 -25.06
CA SER A 23 6.99 12.95 -23.84
C SER A 23 5.70 12.74 -23.06
N ALA A 24 4.54 12.73 -23.74
CA ALA A 24 3.25 12.48 -23.11
C ALA A 24 3.13 11.05 -22.53
N GLN A 25 3.71 10.06 -23.21
CA GLN A 25 3.77 8.69 -22.70
C GLN A 25 4.65 8.59 -21.46
N ASN A 26 5.82 9.25 -21.45
CA ASN A 26 6.70 9.28 -20.29
C ASN A 26 6.04 9.88 -19.06
N GLU A 27 5.30 10.98 -19.21
CA GLU A 27 4.58 11.60 -18.09
C GLU A 27 3.52 10.64 -17.50
N LYS A 28 2.79 9.92 -18.35
CA LYS A 28 1.85 8.88 -17.89
C LYS A 28 2.55 7.73 -17.17
N TYR A 29 3.71 7.29 -17.65
CA TYR A 29 4.47 6.23 -17.01
C TYR A 29 5.01 6.65 -15.64
N GLU A 30 5.51 7.88 -15.51
CA GLU A 30 5.95 8.43 -14.22
C GLU A 30 4.79 8.55 -13.23
N ALA A 31 3.63 9.06 -13.68
CA ALA A 31 2.43 9.12 -12.84
C ALA A 31 2.00 7.72 -12.38
N ARG A 32 2.00 6.74 -13.29
CA ARG A 32 1.63 5.36 -12.95
C ARG A 32 2.64 4.72 -12.00
N LYS A 33 3.93 5.02 -12.16
CA LYS A 33 4.98 4.54 -11.27
C LYS A 33 4.79 5.11 -9.86
N ALA A 34 4.55 6.41 -9.73
CA ALA A 34 4.30 7.05 -8.45
C ALA A 34 3.05 6.46 -7.75
N GLU A 35 1.98 6.22 -8.50
CA GLU A 35 0.76 5.57 -7.99
C GLU A 35 1.04 4.15 -7.48
N LEU A 36 1.76 3.33 -8.27
CA LEU A 36 2.10 1.97 -7.89
C LEU A 36 3.05 1.92 -6.69
N GLU A 37 4.02 2.83 -6.61
CA GLU A 37 4.91 2.95 -5.47
C GLU A 37 4.15 3.36 -4.20
N GLN A 38 3.14 4.23 -4.32
CA GLN A 38 2.27 4.57 -3.21
C GLN A 38 1.47 3.36 -2.74
N GLN A 39 0.80 2.65 -3.65
CA GLN A 39 0.04 1.44 -3.32
C GLN A 39 0.92 0.39 -2.63
N LYS A 40 2.16 0.23 -3.10
CA LYS A 40 3.12 -0.69 -2.48
C LYS A 40 3.44 -0.29 -1.03
N ARG A 41 3.71 0.99 -0.77
CA ARG A 41 3.99 1.48 0.59
C ARG A 41 2.78 1.30 1.52
N ASP A 42 1.58 1.60 1.03
CA ASP A 42 0.36 1.46 1.81
C ASP A 42 0.10 -0.02 2.18
N GLU A 43 0.36 -0.93 1.24
CA GLU A 43 0.22 -2.37 1.49
C GLU A 43 1.30 -2.90 2.46
N GLU A 44 2.55 -2.42 2.34
CA GLU A 44 3.63 -2.74 3.29
C GLU A 44 3.31 -2.28 4.71
N LEU A 45 2.76 -1.06 4.86
CA LEU A 45 2.31 -0.54 6.16
C LEU A 45 1.18 -1.39 6.74
N ARG A 46 0.18 -1.74 5.91
CA ARG A 46 -0.91 -2.63 6.33
C ARG A 46 -0.41 -4.00 6.78
N ALA A 47 0.57 -4.57 6.09
CA ALA A 47 1.16 -5.85 6.47
C ALA A 47 1.88 -5.76 7.83
N GLU A 48 2.55 -4.65 8.11
CA GLU A 48 3.18 -4.40 9.40
C GLU A 48 2.13 -4.26 10.52
N GLU A 49 1.05 -3.51 10.29
CA GLU A 49 -0.06 -3.36 11.23
C GLU A 49 -0.75 -4.69 11.54
N ILE A 50 -0.99 -5.52 10.53
CA ILE A 50 -1.55 -6.87 10.70
C ILE A 50 -0.61 -7.74 11.56
N THR A 51 0.70 -7.63 11.35
CA THR A 51 1.69 -8.38 12.13
C THR A 51 1.67 -7.95 13.60
N LYS A 52 1.66 -6.63 13.87
CA LYS A 52 1.53 -6.09 15.23
C LYS A 52 0.23 -6.52 15.91
N LEU A 53 -0.88 -6.47 15.19
CA LEU A 53 -2.17 -6.91 15.70
C LEU A 53 -2.15 -8.41 16.03
N LYS A 54 -1.59 -9.22 15.13
CA LYS A 54 -1.41 -10.66 15.35
C LYS A 54 -0.59 -10.92 16.61
N ASP A 55 0.51 -10.21 16.82
CA ASP A 55 1.33 -10.40 18.00
C ASP A 55 0.59 -9.98 19.28
N TYR A 56 -0.16 -8.86 19.23
CA TYR A 56 -0.97 -8.38 20.34
C TYR A 56 -2.08 -9.37 20.74
N VAL A 57 -2.87 -9.87 19.79
CA VAL A 57 -3.96 -10.81 20.11
C VAL A 57 -3.46 -12.18 20.57
N ASN A 58 -2.22 -12.53 20.26
CA ASN A 58 -1.57 -13.74 20.75
C ASN A 58 -0.78 -13.49 22.05
N SER A 59 -0.77 -12.27 22.57
CA SER A 59 -0.07 -11.95 23.81
C SER A 59 -0.78 -12.60 25.01
N PRO A 60 -0.02 -13.04 26.03
CA PRO A 60 -0.60 -13.60 27.26
C PRO A 60 -1.61 -12.65 27.91
N GLU A 61 -1.36 -11.34 27.87
CA GLU A 61 -2.24 -10.32 28.44
C GLU A 61 -3.59 -10.26 27.74
N TYR A 62 -3.61 -10.31 26.40
CA TYR A 62 -4.85 -10.34 25.65
C TYR A 62 -5.61 -11.64 25.87
N ILE A 63 -4.91 -12.78 25.89
CA ILE A 63 -5.51 -14.09 26.18
C ILE A 63 -6.12 -14.11 27.58
N GLU A 64 -5.41 -13.59 28.58
CA GLU A 64 -5.89 -13.50 29.96
C GLU A 64 -7.10 -12.58 30.07
N MET A 65 -7.05 -11.40 29.45
CA MET A 65 -8.17 -10.46 29.40
C MET A 65 -9.42 -11.11 28.80
N VAL A 66 -9.27 -11.81 27.67
CA VAL A 66 -10.39 -12.52 27.02
C VAL A 66 -10.89 -13.69 27.87
N ALA A 67 -10.00 -14.45 28.51
CA ALA A 67 -10.36 -15.53 29.43
C ALA A 67 -11.16 -15.02 30.63
N ARG A 68 -10.75 -13.89 31.22
CA ARG A 68 -11.46 -13.20 32.30
C ARG A 68 -12.83 -12.69 31.85
N ASP A 69 -12.88 -11.95 30.74
CA ASP A 69 -14.09 -11.30 30.23
C ASP A 69 -15.13 -12.29 29.69
N LYS A 70 -14.71 -13.30 28.92
CA LYS A 70 -15.61 -14.24 28.24
C LYS A 70 -15.91 -15.49 29.03
N LEU A 71 -14.95 -15.99 29.81
CA LEU A 71 -15.07 -17.26 30.51
C LEU A 71 -15.17 -17.08 32.03
N GLY A 72 -15.02 -15.86 32.54
CA GLY A 72 -15.03 -15.59 33.99
C GLY A 72 -13.86 -16.24 34.73
N LEU A 73 -12.79 -16.59 34.01
CA LEU A 73 -11.65 -17.28 34.59
C LEU A 73 -10.83 -16.32 35.45
N VAL A 74 -10.39 -16.77 36.62
CA VAL A 74 -9.49 -16.05 37.53
C VAL A 74 -8.40 -17.01 38.02
N TYR A 75 -7.27 -16.49 38.48
CA TYR A 75 -6.26 -17.37 39.08
C TYR A 75 -6.77 -17.98 40.39
N SER A 76 -6.19 -19.12 40.76
CA SER A 76 -6.63 -19.90 41.94
C SER A 76 -6.55 -19.13 43.27
N ASP A 77 -5.72 -18.07 43.32
CA ASP A 77 -5.51 -17.17 44.45
C ASP A 77 -6.34 -15.88 44.36
N GLU A 78 -7.18 -15.72 43.34
CA GLU A 78 -8.03 -14.55 43.13
C GLU A 78 -9.52 -14.85 43.39
N ILE A 79 -10.26 -13.86 43.87
CA ILE A 79 -11.71 -13.98 44.14
C ILE A 79 -12.47 -13.09 43.13
N LEU A 80 -13.32 -13.70 42.31
CA LEU A 80 -14.19 -12.97 41.38
C LEU A 80 -15.41 -12.40 42.13
N PHE A 81 -15.56 -11.07 42.15
CA PHE A 81 -16.73 -10.41 42.74
C PHE A 81 -17.71 -10.01 41.64
N VAL A 82 -18.87 -10.68 41.58
CA VAL A 82 -19.97 -10.31 40.69
C VAL A 82 -21.02 -9.59 41.53
N ALA A 83 -21.19 -8.29 41.31
CA ALA A 83 -22.25 -7.53 41.98
C ALA A 83 -23.61 -7.96 41.40
N GLU A 84 -24.42 -8.66 42.20
CA GLU A 84 -25.82 -8.94 41.84
C GLU A 84 -26.58 -7.61 41.76
N GLY A 85 -27.17 -7.33 40.60
CA GLY A 85 -28.08 -6.22 40.33
C GLY A 85 -29.31 -6.72 39.60
#